data_AF-A0A432QFP5-F1
#
_entry.id   AF-A0A432QFP5-F1
#
_cell.length_a   1.000
_cell.length_b   1.000
_cell.length_c   1.000
_cell.angle_alpha   90.00
_cell.angle_beta   90.00
_cell.angle_gamma   90.00
#
_symmetry.space_group_name_H-M   'P 1'
#
loop_
_entity.id
_entity.type
_entity.pdbx_description
1 polymer ?
#
loop_
_entity_poly.entity_id
_entity_poly.type
_entity_poly.pdbx_seq_one_letter_code
_entity_poly.pdbx_strand_id
1 'polypeptide(L)'
;MGATRLDNVGLILVGPRYPENIGAAARIAYNFGIPELTVVSSREPDRERMLKMATHKAGHLITGMRRVETTAEAASPYHFIVATTARQGR
;
A
#
# COMPACT_ATOMS: atom_id res chain seq x y z
N MET A 1 -17.55 3.93 -22.56
CA MET A 1 -17.53 3.79 -21.09
C MET A 1 -16.18 4.30 -20.62
N GLY A 2 -16.12 5.40 -19.86
CA GLY A 2 -14.86 5.96 -19.39
C GLY A 2 -14.18 4.99 -18.44
N ALA A 3 -12.92 4.65 -18.69
CA ALA A 3 -12.15 3.85 -17.76
C ALA A 3 -12.06 4.58 -16.41
N THR A 4 -12.39 3.89 -15.31
CA THR A 4 -12.19 4.43 -13.97
C THR A 4 -10.70 4.67 -13.77
N ARG A 5 -10.31 5.94 -13.60
CA ARG A 5 -8.92 6.34 -13.46
C ARG A 5 -8.52 6.31 -11.98
N LEU A 6 -7.67 5.35 -11.61
CA LEU A 6 -7.18 5.16 -10.25
C LEU A 6 -5.82 5.82 -10.01
N ASP A 7 -5.35 6.64 -10.95
CA ASP A 7 -4.06 7.31 -10.92
C ASP A 7 -3.83 8.16 -9.64
N ASN A 8 -4.90 8.62 -8.99
CA ASN A 8 -4.86 9.43 -7.76
C ASN A 8 -5.28 8.65 -6.51
N VAL A 9 -5.36 7.32 -6.59
CA VAL A 9 -5.71 6.43 -5.47
C VAL A 9 -4.44 5.75 -4.97
N GLY A 10 -4.27 5.68 -3.65
CA GLY A 10 -3.17 4.97 -3.02
C GLY A 10 -3.64 4.04 -1.90
N LEU A 11 -2.83 3.02 -1.62
CA LEU A 11 -3.00 2.15 -0.47
C LEU A 11 -2.03 2.56 0.65
N ILE A 12 -2.57 2.75 1.85
CA ILE A 12 -1.78 2.99 3.07
C ILE A 12 -1.87 1.75 3.96
N LEU A 13 -0.75 1.07 4.19
CA LEU A 13 -0.64 -0.05 5.12
C LEU A 13 -0.12 0.44 6.46
N VAL A 14 -0.96 0.40 7.49
CA VAL A 14 -0.59 0.86 8.83
C VAL A 14 -0.10 -0.30 9.69
N GLY A 15 1.19 -0.27 10.07
CA GLY A 15 1.81 -1.27 10.94
C GLY A 15 1.72 -2.72 10.45
N PRO A 16 1.99 -3.03 9.16
CA PRO A 16 1.94 -4.41 8.67
C PRO A 16 2.93 -5.30 9.43
N ARG A 17 2.42 -6.39 10.04
CA ARG A 17 3.24 -7.29 10.88
C ARG A 17 4.24 -8.14 10.08
N TYR A 18 3.87 -8.54 8.87
CA TYR A 18 4.66 -9.44 8.04
C TYR A 18 5.01 -8.76 6.70
N PRO A 19 6.28 -8.73 6.28
CA PRO A 19 6.68 -8.15 4.99
C PRO A 19 5.93 -8.75 3.80
N GLU A 20 5.60 -10.05 3.84
CA GLU A 20 4.80 -10.69 2.79
C GLU A 20 3.43 -10.04 2.59
N ASN A 21 2.81 -9.50 3.64
CA ASN A 21 1.53 -8.81 3.50
C ASN A 21 1.67 -7.52 2.68
N ILE A 22 2.83 -6.85 2.76
CA ILE A 22 3.15 -5.68 1.92
C ILE A 22 3.29 -6.12 0.46
N GLY A 23 3.98 -7.24 0.22
CA GLY A 23 4.08 -7.82 -1.13
C GLY A 23 2.73 -8.25 -1.72
N ALA A 24 1.87 -8.86 -0.90
CA ALA A 24 0.52 -9.24 -1.30
C ALA A 24 -0.33 -8.00 -1.66
N ALA A 25 -0.25 -6.93 -0.85
CA ALA A 25 -0.91 -5.66 -1.12
C ALA A 25 -0.39 -5.01 -2.41
N ALA A 26 0.92 -5.02 -2.67
CA ALA A 26 1.48 -4.53 -3.93
C ALA A 26 0.93 -5.29 -5.14
N ARG A 27 0.79 -6.62 -5.02
CA ARG A 27 0.18 -7.43 -6.08
C ARG A 27 -1.30 -7.10 -6.30
N ILE A 28 -2.05 -6.83 -5.24
CA ILE A 28 -3.44 -6.36 -5.34
C ILE A 28 -3.49 -5.00 -6.03
N ALA A 29 -2.70 -4.02 -5.57
CA ALA A 29 -2.62 -2.70 -6.18
C ALA A 29 -2.32 -2.79 -7.69
N TYR A 30 -1.32 -3.57 -8.09
CA TYR A 30 -1.00 -3.82 -9.49
C TYR A 30 -2.20 -4.38 -10.29
N ASN A 31 -2.85 -5.43 -9.77
CA ASN A 31 -3.97 -6.08 -10.46
C ASN A 31 -5.18 -5.16 -10.66
N PHE A 32 -5.40 -4.20 -9.75
CA PHE A 32 -6.50 -3.24 -9.82
C PHE A 32 -6.09 -1.89 -10.43
N GLY A 33 -4.83 -1.70 -10.81
CA GLY A 33 -4.35 -0.44 -11.40
C GLY A 33 -4.20 0.70 -10.38
N ILE A 34 -3.93 0.39 -9.11
CA ILE A 34 -3.60 1.37 -8.07
C ILE A 34 -2.09 1.59 -8.09
N PRO A 35 -1.61 2.81 -8.41
CA PRO A 35 -0.19 3.07 -8.64
C PRO A 35 0.63 3.30 -7.37
N GLU A 36 -0.02 3.62 -6.25
CA GLU A 36 0.66 4.09 -5.04
C GLU A 36 0.48 3.13 -3.86
N LEU A 37 1.60 2.86 -3.18
CA LEU A 37 1.67 2.09 -1.94
C LEU A 37 2.53 2.84 -0.92
N THR A 38 1.96 3.10 0.25
CA THR A 38 2.65 3.70 1.39
C THR A 38 2.56 2.78 2.60
N VAL A 39 3.66 2.61 3.33
CA VAL A 39 3.75 1.80 4.54
C VAL A 39 4.06 2.70 5.73
N VAL A 40 3.21 2.67 6.74
CA VAL A 40 3.46 3.33 8.03
C VAL A 40 4.13 2.31 8.95
N SER A 41 5.42 2.48 9.19
CA SER A 41 6.21 1.58 10.04
C SER A 41 7.51 2.24 10.49
N SER A 42 7.83 2.11 11.77
CA SER A 42 9.12 2.50 12.33
C SER A 42 10.25 1.51 12.00
N ARG A 43 9.90 0.30 11.53
CA ARG A 43 10.85 -0.76 11.17
C ARG A 43 10.94 -0.89 9.66
N GLU A 44 12.17 -1.06 9.18
CA GLU A 44 12.44 -1.42 7.79
C GLU A 44 11.98 -2.87 7.54
N PRO A 45 11.00 -3.11 6.67
CA PRO A 45 10.56 -4.46 6.33
C PRO A 45 11.58 -5.18 5.45
N ASP A 46 11.65 -6.51 5.58
CA ASP A 46 12.50 -7.35 4.74
C ASP A 46 12.08 -7.25 3.26
N ARG A 47 12.95 -6.63 2.45
CA ARG A 47 12.70 -6.37 1.04
C ARG A 47 12.62 -7.62 0.19
N GLU A 48 13.41 -8.64 0.49
CA GLU A 48 13.40 -9.89 -0.28
C GLU A 48 12.06 -10.61 -0.10
N ARG A 49 11.56 -10.68 1.14
CA ARG A 49 10.26 -11.28 1.46
C ARG A 49 9.11 -10.53 0.81
N MET A 50 9.14 -9.19 0.80
CA MET A 50 8.16 -8.37 0.07
C MET A 50 8.16 -8.69 -1.43
N LEU A 51 9.34 -8.67 -2.07
CA LEU A 51 9.47 -8.89 -3.50
C LEU A 51 9.05 -10.30 -3.93
N LYS A 52 9.42 -11.32 -3.13
CA LYS A 52 9.01 -12.71 -3.38
C LYS A 52 7.49 -12.84 -3.41
N MET A 53 6.78 -12.15 -2.52
CA MET A 53 5.32 -12.18 -2.49
C MET A 53 4.67 -11.31 -3.58
N ALA A 54 5.25 -10.14 -3.89
CA ALA A 54 4.76 -9.25 -4.95
C ALA A 54 4.89 -9.85 -6.35
N THR A 55 5.83 -10.77 -6.56
CA THR A 55 6.27 -11.31 -7.86
C THR A 55 6.89 -10.25 -8.76
N HIS A 56 7.49 -10.66 -9.88
CA HIS A 56 8.12 -9.73 -10.83
C HIS A 56 7.16 -8.65 -11.36
N LYS A 57 5.85 -8.94 -11.46
CA LYS A 57 4.86 -8.01 -12.03
C LYS A 57 4.63 -6.78 -11.16
N ALA A 58 4.62 -6.94 -9.83
CA ALA A 58 4.37 -5.84 -8.88
C ALA A 58 5.63 -5.35 -8.15
N GLY A 59 6.81 -5.85 -8.48
CA GLY A 59 8.07 -5.46 -7.82
C GLY A 59 8.41 -3.96 -7.96
N HIS A 60 7.92 -3.30 -9.01
CA HIS A 60 8.08 -1.86 -9.18
C HIS A 60 7.32 -1.07 -8.11
N LEU A 61 6.15 -1.54 -7.64
CA LEU A 61 5.41 -0.92 -6.54
C LEU A 61 6.16 -1.05 -5.22
N ILE A 62 6.82 -2.19 -4.96
CA ILE A 62 7.69 -2.35 -3.78
C ILE A 62 8.94 -1.45 -3.87
N THR A 63 9.43 -1.19 -5.08
CA THR A 63 10.59 -0.31 -5.28
C THR A 63 10.22 1.17 -5.14
N GLY A 64 9.05 1.56 -5.61
CA GLY A 64 8.53 2.92 -5.51
C GLY A 64 7.70 3.20 -4.25
N MET A 65 7.49 2.21 -3.36
CA MET A 65 6.69 2.42 -2.17
C MET A 65 7.35 3.43 -1.25
N ARG A 66 6.53 4.25 -0.60
CA ARG A 66 6.98 5.14 0.47
C ARG A 66 6.90 4.43 1.81
N ARG A 67 7.92 4.58 2.65
CA ARG A 67 7.85 4.22 4.07
C ARG A 67 7.89 5.50 4.90
N VAL A 68 6.94 5.64 5.81
CA VAL A 68 6.81 6.81 6.69
C VAL A 68 6.60 6.35 8.13
N GLU A 69 6.81 7.23 9.10
CA GLU A 69 6.70 6.86 10.52
C GLU A 69 5.28 7.01 11.05
N THR A 70 4.46 7.89 10.45
CA THR A 70 3.14 8.23 10.98
C THR A 70 2.04 8.11 9.93
N THR A 71 0.83 7.78 10.38
CA THR A 71 -0.36 7.76 9.52
C THR A 71 -0.71 9.16 9.01
N ALA A 72 -0.42 10.21 9.79
CA ALA A 72 -0.63 11.59 9.38
C ALA A 72 0.24 11.96 8.16
N GLU A 73 1.51 11.57 8.18
CA GLU A 73 2.42 11.78 7.04
C GLU A 73 1.95 11.02 5.80
N ALA A 74 1.55 9.75 5.97
CA ALA A 74 1.01 8.93 4.88
C ALA A 74 -0.26 9.53 4.27
N ALA A 75 -1.14 10.10 5.11
CA ALA A 75 -2.42 10.66 4.69
C ALA A 75 -2.30 12.08 4.10
N SER A 76 -1.25 12.82 4.43
CA SER A 76 -1.07 14.24 4.07
C SER A 76 -1.22 14.58 2.57
N PRO A 77 -0.87 13.71 1.60
CA PRO A 77 -1.06 14.01 0.18
C PRO A 77 -2.52 13.93 -0.30
N TYR A 78 -3.42 13.33 0.48
CA TYR A 78 -4.78 13.02 0.04
C TYR A 78 -5.82 13.96 0.67
N HIS A 79 -6.79 14.39 -0.13
CA HIS A 79 -7.93 15.19 0.34
C HIS A 79 -9.08 14.35 0.88
N PHE A 80 -9.11 13.05 0.56
CA PHE A 80 -10.16 12.12 0.96
C PHE A 80 -9.53 10.82 1.45
N ILE A 81 -9.93 10.39 2.66
CA ILE A 81 -9.38 9.21 3.33
C ILE A 81 -10.53 8.27 3.70
N VAL A 82 -10.36 6.99 3.40
CA VAL A 82 -11.25 5.91 3.84
C VAL A 82 -10.44 4.95 4.71
N ALA A 83 -10.91 4.69 5.93
CA ALA A 83 -10.33 3.71 6.82
C ALA A 83 -11.13 2.41 6.79
N THR A 84 -10.47 1.28 6.50
CA THR A 84 -11.11 -0.03 6.51
C THR A 84 -11.15 -0.62 7.91
N THR A 85 -12.31 -1.12 8.33
CA THR A 85 -12.50 -1.82 9.61
C THR A 85 -13.34 -3.07 9.40
N ALA A 86 -12.98 -4.17 10.08
CA ALA A 86 -13.77 -5.40 10.08
C ALA A 86 -15.05 -5.28 10.94
N ARG A 87 -15.11 -4.23 11.78
CA ARG A 87 -16.26 -3.94 12.65
C ARG A 87 -17.02 -2.75 12.08
N GLN A 88 -18.34 -2.84 12.01
CA GLN A 88 -19.15 -1.63 11.98
C GLN A 88 -18.92 -0.91 13.30
N GLY A 89 -18.46 0.34 13.24
CA GLY A 89 -18.36 1.20 14.42
C GLY A 89 -19.72 1.24 15.11
N ARG A 90 -19.71 1.16 16.44
CA ARG A 90 -20.89 1.54 17.23
C ARG A 90 -20.96 3.05 17.29
#